data_AF-A0A1B6CAU2-F1
#
_entry.id   AF-A0A1B6CAU2-F1
#
_cell.length_a   1.000
_cell.length_b   1.000
_cell.length_c   1.000
_cell.angle_alpha   90.00
_cell.angle_beta   90.00
_cell.angle_gamma   90.00
#
_symmetry.space_group_name_H-M   'P 1'
#
loop_
_entity.id
_entity.type
_entity.pdbx_description
1 polymer ?
#
loop_
_entity_poly.entity_id
_entity_poly.type
_entity_poly.pdbx_seq_one_letter_code
_entity_poly.pdbx_strand_id
1 'polypeptide(L)'
;MCSIISSKLSNSIKNYFSIINQFAKYSSKKRYYSHGLKVAILGANGKIGQNVAMMLKQSSSVKEIALYDITNTEGLCMELNYIDTNTRVCSYTGHKTLKDALNSEIVRLTKAIQEAGDEVLKAKATGSATLSAAYAVTKFTIALANGLAGQKGVVESAYVSSSVIPNVSYLSTLLELGPQGIQKNLGLPQMSDYECCLLETAIPYLKRDIILGEQYVEKEFKQTGKNKLF
;
A
#
# COMPACT_ATOMS: atom_id res chain seq x y z
N MET A 1 45.58 -15.75 15.24
CA MET A 1 44.91 -15.26 14.02
C MET A 1 43.37 -15.13 14.12
N CYS A 2 42.73 -15.27 15.31
CA CYS A 2 41.26 -15.14 15.44
C CYS A 2 40.76 -13.71 15.77
N SER A 3 41.63 -12.76 16.09
CA SER A 3 41.22 -11.46 16.65
C SER A 3 40.98 -10.35 15.61
N ILE A 4 41.32 -10.57 14.34
CA ILE A 4 41.27 -9.54 13.27
C ILE A 4 39.97 -9.61 12.45
N ILE A 5 39.27 -10.76 12.44
CA ILE A 5 38.04 -10.96 11.67
C ILE A 5 36.82 -10.38 12.40
N SER A 6 36.80 -10.43 13.75
CA SER A 6 35.70 -9.91 14.56
C SER A 6 35.57 -8.37 14.50
N SER A 7 36.70 -7.65 14.45
CA SER A 7 36.69 -6.17 14.43
C SER A 7 36.29 -5.59 13.08
N LYS A 8 36.66 -6.23 11.96
CA LYS A 8 36.26 -5.76 10.60
C LYS A 8 34.78 -6.02 10.31
N LEU A 9 34.23 -7.15 10.76
CA LEU A 9 32.80 -7.44 10.61
C LEU A 9 31.94 -6.51 11.48
N SER A 10 32.39 -6.23 12.71
CA SER A 10 31.75 -5.28 13.63
C SER A 10 31.65 -3.86 13.04
N ASN A 11 32.72 -3.37 12.41
CA ASN A 11 32.75 -2.01 11.86
C ASN A 11 31.91 -1.86 10.59
N SER A 12 31.84 -2.90 9.75
CA SER A 12 30.99 -2.88 8.54
C SER A 12 29.49 -2.91 8.90
N ILE A 13 29.10 -3.73 9.89
CA ILE A 13 27.73 -3.78 10.41
C ILE A 13 27.36 -2.48 11.11
N LYS A 14 28.26 -1.88 11.91
CA LYS A 14 28.05 -0.58 12.55
C LYS A 14 27.87 0.55 11.53
N ASN A 15 28.64 0.55 10.44
CA ASN A 15 28.46 1.50 9.34
C ASN A 15 27.12 1.31 8.63
N TYR A 16 26.68 0.07 8.43
CA TYR A 16 25.37 -0.23 7.84
C TYR A 16 24.22 0.25 8.73
N PHE A 17 24.30 0.01 10.05
CA PHE A 17 23.36 0.54 11.04
C PHE A 17 23.40 2.07 11.14
N SER A 18 24.57 2.70 10.98
CA SER A 18 24.70 4.16 10.95
C SER A 18 24.00 4.76 9.73
N ILE A 19 24.14 4.15 8.55
CA ILE A 19 23.47 4.59 7.33
C ILE A 19 21.95 4.45 7.48
N ILE A 20 21.46 3.32 8.02
CA ILE A 20 20.02 3.11 8.28
C ILE A 20 19.48 4.14 9.30
N ASN A 21 20.21 4.42 10.37
CA ASN A 21 19.82 5.43 11.36
C ASN A 21 19.89 6.86 10.80
N GLN A 22 20.76 7.13 9.83
CA GLN A 22 20.82 8.39 9.11
C GLN A 22 19.60 8.56 8.19
N PHE A 23 19.14 7.48 7.54
CA PHE A 23 17.84 7.46 6.82
C PHE A 23 16.64 7.62 7.77
N ALA A 24 16.68 7.01 8.96
CA ALA A 24 15.63 7.15 9.97
C ALA A 24 15.51 8.59 10.50
N LYS A 25 16.64 9.30 10.72
CA LYS A 25 16.66 10.71 11.10
C LYS A 25 16.18 11.67 10.00
N TYR A 26 16.33 11.29 8.72
CA TYR A 26 15.76 12.06 7.60
C TYR A 26 14.22 12.02 7.57
N SER A 27 13.60 11.10 8.33
CA SER A 27 12.15 10.91 8.43
C SER A 27 11.48 11.76 9.52
N SER A 28 12.25 12.48 10.36
CA SER A 28 11.74 13.27 11.48
C SER A 28 11.61 14.76 11.16
N LYS A 29 10.88 15.11 10.10
CA LYS A 29 10.17 16.40 10.04
C LYS A 29 8.72 16.12 10.37
N LYS A 30 8.13 16.86 11.31
CA LYS A 30 6.69 16.82 11.66
C LYS A 30 5.86 16.65 10.39
N ARG A 31 5.32 15.46 10.15
CA ARG A 31 4.34 15.23 9.08
C ARG A 31 3.03 15.87 9.52
N TYR A 32 2.90 17.18 9.30
CA TYR A 32 1.58 17.69 8.98
C TYR A 32 1.22 17.02 7.66
N TYR A 33 0.41 15.99 7.72
CA TYR A 33 -0.29 15.48 6.57
C TYR A 33 -1.27 16.57 6.12
N SER A 34 -0.77 17.61 5.44
CA SER A 34 -1.62 18.50 4.66
C SER A 34 -1.95 17.77 3.35
N HIS A 35 -2.66 16.64 3.46
CA HIS A 35 -3.31 16.04 2.30
C HIS A 35 -4.35 17.04 1.85
N GLY A 36 -4.05 17.83 0.83
CA GLY A 36 -5.05 18.74 0.31
C GLY A 36 -6.16 17.96 -0.37
N LEU A 37 -7.37 18.50 -0.28
CA LEU A 37 -8.59 17.81 -0.66
C LEU A 37 -8.66 17.65 -2.19
N LYS A 38 -9.13 16.48 -2.63
CA LYS A 38 -9.67 16.28 -3.97
C LYS A 38 -11.17 16.53 -3.93
N VAL A 39 -11.65 17.41 -4.80
CA VAL A 39 -13.09 17.71 -4.93
C VAL A 39 -13.56 17.35 -6.34
N ALA A 40 -14.61 16.54 -6.44
CA ALA A 40 -15.26 16.24 -7.72
C ALA A 40 -16.50 17.13 -7.88
N ILE A 41 -16.61 17.80 -9.03
CA ILE A 41 -17.74 18.66 -9.37
C ILE A 41 -18.52 17.98 -10.50
N LEU A 42 -19.72 17.51 -10.16
CA LEU A 42 -20.65 16.92 -11.11
C LEU A 42 -21.54 18.01 -11.72
N GLY A 43 -21.56 18.11 -13.05
CA GLY A 43 -22.23 19.23 -13.74
C GLY A 43 -21.33 20.45 -13.88
N ALA A 44 -20.03 20.23 -14.10
CA ALA A 44 -19.01 21.28 -14.14
C ALA A 44 -19.27 22.36 -15.20
N ASN A 45 -19.91 22.03 -16.33
CA ASN A 45 -20.25 23.02 -17.35
C ASN A 45 -21.53 23.82 -17.04
N GLY A 46 -22.29 23.41 -16.03
CA GLY A 46 -23.42 24.20 -15.55
C GLY A 46 -22.98 25.55 -15.00
N LYS A 47 -23.86 26.56 -15.08
CA LYS A 47 -23.58 27.92 -14.56
C LYS A 47 -23.08 27.92 -13.12
N ILE A 48 -23.62 27.03 -12.28
CA ILE A 48 -23.19 26.88 -10.88
C ILE A 48 -21.84 26.15 -10.80
N GLY A 49 -21.67 25.05 -11.55
CA GLY A 49 -20.47 24.22 -11.54
C GLY A 49 -19.21 25.00 -11.90
N GLN A 50 -19.28 25.86 -12.92
CA GLN A 50 -18.16 26.72 -13.33
C GLN A 50 -17.73 27.69 -12.22
N ASN A 51 -18.71 28.36 -11.59
CA ASN A 51 -18.44 29.30 -10.49
C ASN A 51 -17.86 28.58 -9.26
N VAL A 52 -18.39 27.41 -8.90
CA VAL A 52 -17.87 26.60 -7.79
C VAL A 52 -16.45 26.13 -8.08
N ALA A 53 -16.16 25.68 -9.31
CA ALA A 53 -14.83 25.26 -9.73
C ALA A 53 -13.81 26.40 -9.60
N MET A 54 -14.18 27.60 -10.04
CA MET A 54 -13.35 28.80 -9.90
C MET A 54 -13.09 29.17 -8.43
N MET A 55 -14.12 29.14 -7.58
CA MET A 55 -13.97 29.47 -6.16
C MET A 55 -13.10 28.44 -5.42
N LEU A 56 -13.27 27.15 -5.72
CA LEU A 56 -12.44 26.09 -5.15
C LEU A 56 -10.99 26.16 -5.64
N LYS A 57 -10.75 26.61 -6.87
CA LYS A 57 -9.41 26.81 -7.45
C LYS A 57 -8.59 27.83 -6.65
N GLN A 58 -9.25 28.82 -6.04
CA GLN A 58 -8.61 29.81 -5.16
C GLN A 58 -8.33 29.31 -3.73
N SER A 59 -8.87 28.14 -3.35
CA SER A 59 -8.70 27.61 -2.00
C SER A 59 -7.35 26.91 -1.83
N SER A 60 -6.59 27.30 -0.80
CA SER A 60 -5.30 26.66 -0.46
C SER A 60 -5.45 25.22 0.05
N SER A 61 -6.66 24.85 0.50
CA SER A 61 -6.96 23.53 1.07
C SER A 61 -7.29 22.48 0.00
N VAL A 62 -7.67 22.90 -1.20
CA VAL A 62 -7.95 22.00 -2.33
C VAL A 62 -6.67 21.83 -3.14
N LYS A 63 -6.34 20.60 -3.53
CA LYS A 63 -5.16 20.31 -4.38
C LYS A 63 -5.53 19.72 -5.71
N GLU A 64 -6.70 19.11 -5.81
CA GLU A 64 -7.20 18.55 -7.06
C GLU A 64 -8.70 18.84 -7.22
N ILE A 65 -9.09 19.32 -8.40
CA ILE A 65 -10.48 19.45 -8.80
C ILE A 65 -10.72 18.52 -9.99
N ALA A 66 -11.64 17.58 -9.83
CA ALA A 66 -12.11 16.72 -10.92
C ALA A 66 -13.42 17.29 -11.47
N LEU A 67 -13.37 17.84 -12.68
CA LEU A 67 -14.54 18.35 -13.39
C LEU A 67 -15.21 17.21 -14.15
N TYR A 68 -16.48 16.96 -13.88
CA TYR A 68 -17.28 16.00 -14.62
C TYR A 68 -18.52 16.66 -15.22
N ASP A 69 -18.77 16.37 -16.49
CA ASP A 69 -20.03 16.72 -17.14
C ASP A 69 -20.35 15.71 -18.25
N ILE A 70 -21.63 15.68 -18.67
CA ILE A 70 -22.05 14.95 -19.88
C ILE A 70 -21.53 15.63 -21.15
N THR A 71 -21.29 16.94 -21.08
CA THR A 71 -20.72 17.77 -22.15
C THR A 71 -19.20 17.94 -21.97
N ASN A 72 -18.47 18.39 -23.00
CA ASN A 72 -17.01 18.47 -22.95
C ASN A 72 -16.50 19.47 -21.89
N THR A 73 -15.72 19.01 -20.91
CA THR A 73 -15.15 19.82 -19.82
C THR A 73 -13.69 20.25 -20.02
N GLU A 74 -13.06 19.86 -21.13
CA GLU A 74 -11.63 20.09 -21.37
C GLU A 74 -11.28 21.58 -21.48
N GLY A 75 -12.12 22.38 -22.15
CA GLY A 75 -11.93 23.83 -22.27
C GLY A 75 -11.91 24.52 -20.91
N LEU A 76 -12.92 24.25 -20.07
CA LEU A 76 -13.01 24.77 -18.72
C LEU A 76 -11.83 24.34 -17.83
N CYS A 77 -11.39 23.09 -17.97
CA CYS A 77 -10.22 22.57 -17.26
C CYS A 77 -8.94 23.34 -17.62
N MET A 78 -8.73 23.60 -18.91
CA MET A 78 -7.59 24.38 -19.40
C MET A 78 -7.62 25.80 -18.86
N GLU A 79 -8.76 26.50 -19.00
CA GLU A 79 -8.93 27.87 -18.49
C GLU A 79 -8.60 27.98 -17.00
N LEU A 80 -9.12 27.06 -16.18
CA LEU A 80 -8.82 27.06 -14.75
C LEU A 80 -7.35 26.73 -14.47
N ASN A 81 -6.73 25.79 -15.19
CA ASN A 81 -5.31 25.45 -14.98
C ASN A 81 -4.35 26.60 -15.34
N TYR A 82 -4.74 27.55 -16.20
CA TYR A 82 -3.95 28.76 -16.46
C TYR A 82 -3.91 29.74 -15.29
N ILE A 83 -4.79 29.58 -14.30
CA ILE A 83 -4.80 30.42 -13.11
C ILE A 83 -3.73 29.92 -12.14
N ASP A 84 -2.72 30.75 -11.90
CA ASP A 84 -1.55 30.46 -11.07
C ASP A 84 -1.94 30.22 -9.60
N THR A 85 -2.19 28.95 -9.29
CA THR A 85 -2.60 28.43 -7.99
C THR A 85 -2.04 27.03 -7.82
N ASN A 86 -1.82 26.60 -6.58
CA ASN A 86 -1.26 25.28 -6.27
C ASN A 86 -2.29 24.14 -6.33
N THR A 87 -3.29 24.25 -7.19
CA THR A 87 -4.43 23.33 -7.33
C THR A 87 -4.46 22.81 -8.75
N ARG A 88 -4.46 21.50 -8.96
CA ARG A 88 -4.58 20.92 -10.31
C ARG A 88 -6.04 20.68 -10.67
N VAL A 89 -6.41 20.94 -11.93
CA VAL A 89 -7.75 20.64 -12.46
C VAL A 89 -7.64 19.53 -13.50
N CYS A 90 -8.55 18.55 -13.47
CA CYS A 90 -8.65 17.47 -14.43
C CYS A 90 -10.08 17.38 -14.99
N SER A 91 -10.22 17.11 -16.28
CA SER A 91 -11.51 16.98 -16.97
C SER A 91 -11.90 15.53 -17.21
N TYR A 92 -13.17 15.22 -17.00
CA TYR A 92 -13.81 13.94 -17.26
C TYR A 92 -15.11 14.20 -18.01
N THR A 93 -15.25 13.62 -19.20
CA THR A 93 -16.40 13.85 -20.09
C THR A 93 -17.15 12.53 -20.35
N GLY A 94 -18.49 12.58 -20.25
CA GLY A 94 -19.38 11.48 -20.65
C GLY A 94 -19.53 10.35 -19.62
N HIS A 95 -20.60 9.57 -19.77
CA HIS A 95 -21.07 8.60 -18.75
C HIS A 95 -20.02 7.59 -18.25
N LYS A 96 -19.04 7.21 -19.07
CA LYS A 96 -18.03 6.20 -18.69
C LYS A 96 -17.00 6.74 -17.70
N THR A 97 -16.75 8.05 -17.70
CA THR A 97 -15.67 8.68 -16.93
C THR A 97 -16.12 9.22 -15.56
N LEU A 98 -17.41 9.10 -15.23
CA LEU A 98 -17.97 9.50 -13.93
C LEU A 98 -17.28 8.79 -12.76
N LYS A 99 -17.03 7.48 -12.91
CA LYS A 99 -16.30 6.71 -11.91
C LYS A 99 -14.90 7.28 -11.71
N ASP A 100 -14.22 7.65 -12.79
CA ASP A 100 -12.86 8.20 -12.72
C ASP A 100 -12.81 9.60 -12.10
N ALA A 101 -13.83 10.42 -12.34
CA ALA A 101 -13.97 11.73 -11.69
C ALA A 101 -14.22 11.61 -10.18
N LEU A 102 -15.07 10.66 -9.78
CA LEU A 102 -15.42 10.39 -8.39
C LEU A 102 -14.38 9.53 -7.65
N ASN A 103 -13.46 8.89 -8.38
CA ASN A 103 -12.41 8.08 -7.78
C ASN A 103 -11.58 8.97 -6.86
N SER A 104 -11.76 8.77 -5.56
CA SER A 104 -10.92 9.34 -4.54
C SER A 104 -9.49 8.84 -4.76
N GLU A 105 -8.51 9.64 -4.33
CA GLU A 105 -7.10 9.22 -4.41
C GLU A 105 -6.89 7.87 -3.72
N ILE A 106 -7.63 7.60 -2.64
CA ILE A 106 -7.65 6.31 -1.94
C ILE A 106 -8.08 5.18 -2.88
N VAL A 107 -9.21 5.31 -3.59
CA VAL A 107 -9.69 4.28 -4.54
C VAL A 107 -8.66 4.03 -5.66
N ARG A 108 -8.08 5.10 -6.20
CA ARG A 108 -7.06 4.98 -7.27
C ARG A 108 -5.80 4.27 -6.78
N LEU A 109 -5.29 4.66 -5.61
CA LEU A 109 -4.09 4.06 -5.02
C LEU A 109 -4.33 2.60 -4.65
N THR A 110 -5.48 2.27 -4.05
CA THR A 110 -5.85 0.89 -3.74
C THR A 110 -5.86 0.02 -4.98
N LYS A 111 -6.51 0.48 -6.07
CA LYS A 111 -6.57 -0.26 -7.32
C LYS A 111 -5.18 -0.45 -7.95
N ALA A 112 -4.37 0.61 -7.99
CA ALA A 112 -3.01 0.54 -8.50
C ALA A 112 -2.14 -0.45 -7.70
N ILE A 113 -2.28 -0.50 -6.36
CA ILE A 113 -1.56 -1.47 -5.52
C ILE A 113 -2.03 -2.90 -5.81
N GLN A 114 -3.34 -3.14 -5.94
CA GLN A 114 -3.89 -4.47 -6.23
C GLN A 114 -3.50 -4.97 -7.62
N GLU A 115 -3.41 -4.08 -8.61
CA GLU A 115 -3.12 -4.41 -10.01
C GLU A 115 -1.62 -4.33 -10.37
N ALA A 116 -0.75 -3.89 -9.45
CA ALA A 116 0.67 -3.67 -9.72
C ALA A 116 1.40 -4.91 -10.31
N GLY A 117 0.99 -6.12 -9.91
CA GLY A 117 1.53 -7.35 -10.47
C GLY A 117 1.20 -7.53 -11.95
N ASP A 118 -0.05 -7.26 -12.31
CA ASP A 118 -0.56 -7.35 -13.68
C ASP A 118 0.04 -6.24 -14.56
N GLU A 119 0.26 -5.04 -14.02
CA GLU A 119 0.93 -3.95 -14.71
C GLU A 119 2.36 -4.34 -15.11
N VAL A 120 3.12 -4.95 -14.20
CA VAL A 120 4.48 -5.41 -14.51
C VAL A 120 4.46 -6.55 -15.52
N LEU A 121 3.51 -7.48 -15.42
CA LEU A 121 3.36 -8.57 -16.38
C LEU A 121 3.08 -8.04 -17.79
N LYS A 122 2.14 -7.09 -17.91
CA LYS A 122 1.81 -6.42 -19.18
C LYS A 122 3.02 -5.70 -19.76
N ALA A 123 3.78 -4.99 -18.92
CA ALA A 123 4.95 -4.23 -19.35
C ALA A 123 6.12 -5.13 -19.79
N LYS A 124 6.30 -6.29 -19.14
CA LYS A 124 7.40 -7.22 -19.44
C LYS A 124 7.11 -8.16 -20.62
N ALA A 125 5.88 -8.21 -21.14
CA ALA A 125 5.37 -9.16 -22.13
C ALA A 125 5.45 -10.65 -21.72
N THR A 126 6.45 -11.05 -20.92
CA THR A 126 6.62 -12.37 -20.31
C THR A 126 7.26 -12.25 -18.93
N GLY A 127 6.72 -12.99 -17.96
CA GLY A 127 7.28 -13.09 -16.61
C GLY A 127 6.77 -12.03 -15.61
N SER A 128 6.83 -12.37 -14.33
CA SER A 128 6.35 -11.54 -13.22
C SER A 128 7.40 -10.53 -12.72
N ALA A 129 7.01 -9.75 -11.71
CA ALA A 129 7.91 -8.84 -11.02
C ALA A 129 9.02 -9.62 -10.27
N THR A 130 10.28 -9.36 -10.60
CA THR A 130 11.44 -10.11 -10.06
C THR A 130 12.29 -9.25 -9.14
N LEU A 131 12.78 -8.10 -9.64
CA LEU A 131 13.67 -7.22 -8.86
C LEU A 131 12.97 -6.60 -7.65
N SER A 132 11.72 -6.13 -7.83
CA SER A 132 10.92 -5.58 -6.73
C SER A 132 10.56 -6.64 -5.70
N ALA A 133 10.26 -7.88 -6.13
CA ALA A 133 10.04 -9.00 -5.23
C ALA A 133 11.31 -9.35 -4.43
N ALA A 134 12.47 -9.43 -5.10
CA ALA A 134 13.75 -9.68 -4.43
C ALA A 134 14.08 -8.58 -3.40
N TYR A 135 13.81 -7.31 -3.73
CA TYR A 135 13.97 -6.19 -2.79
C TYR A 135 13.03 -6.32 -1.57
N ALA A 136 11.76 -6.68 -1.78
CA ALA A 136 10.81 -6.89 -0.68
C ALA A 136 11.24 -8.03 0.24
N VAL A 137 11.68 -9.16 -0.33
CA VAL A 137 12.22 -10.31 0.43
C VAL A 137 13.46 -9.89 1.22
N THR A 138 14.38 -9.14 0.60
CA THR A 138 15.59 -8.63 1.27
C THR A 138 15.23 -7.72 2.45
N LYS A 139 14.29 -6.79 2.26
CA LYS A 139 13.82 -5.90 3.33
C LYS A 139 13.24 -6.69 4.50
N PHE A 140 12.34 -7.64 4.23
CA PHE A 140 11.74 -8.48 5.27
C PHE A 140 12.79 -9.34 6.00
N THR A 141 13.75 -9.92 5.26
CA THR A 141 14.81 -10.77 5.81
C THR A 141 15.73 -9.98 6.74
N ILE A 142 16.09 -8.76 6.34
CA ILE A 142 16.88 -7.85 7.18
C ILE A 142 16.11 -7.48 8.45
N ALA A 143 14.82 -7.16 8.34
CA ALA A 143 14.00 -6.89 9.51
C ALA A 143 13.94 -8.10 10.46
N LEU A 144 13.71 -9.30 9.93
CA LEU A 144 13.72 -10.52 10.73
C LEU A 144 15.08 -10.76 11.41
N ALA A 145 16.19 -10.62 10.69
CA ALA A 145 17.53 -10.75 11.25
C ALA A 145 17.79 -9.74 12.39
N ASN A 146 17.34 -8.49 12.22
CA ASN A 146 17.42 -7.46 13.24
C ASN A 146 16.59 -7.81 14.49
N GLY A 147 15.36 -8.30 14.31
CA GLY A 147 14.52 -8.79 15.40
C GLY A 147 15.18 -9.95 16.15
N LEU A 148 15.70 -10.94 15.42
CA LEU A 148 16.41 -12.09 15.98
C LEU A 148 17.67 -11.68 16.76
N ALA A 149 18.37 -10.64 16.30
CA ALA A 149 19.53 -10.06 16.99
C ALA A 149 19.16 -9.26 18.25
N GLY A 150 17.87 -9.15 18.60
CA GLY A 150 17.39 -8.48 19.81
C GLY A 150 17.16 -6.98 19.65
N GLN A 151 17.13 -6.45 18.42
CA GLN A 151 16.71 -5.08 18.18
C GLN A 151 15.23 -4.91 18.54
N LYS A 152 14.93 -3.91 19.37
CA LYS A 152 13.55 -3.59 19.78
C LYS A 152 12.83 -2.73 18.74
N GLY A 153 11.50 -2.85 18.69
CA GLY A 153 10.64 -2.03 17.84
C GLY A 153 10.73 -2.36 16.34
N VAL A 154 11.19 -3.56 16.00
CA VAL A 154 11.15 -4.04 14.62
C VAL A 154 9.74 -4.50 14.31
N VAL A 155 9.05 -3.76 13.43
CA VAL A 155 7.67 -4.04 13.02
C VAL A 155 7.61 -4.20 11.51
N GLU A 156 7.10 -5.32 11.04
CA GLU A 156 6.84 -5.58 9.62
C GLU A 156 5.49 -6.29 9.43
N SER A 157 4.92 -6.18 8.24
CA SER A 157 3.69 -6.89 7.87
C SER A 157 4.03 -8.24 7.25
N ALA A 158 3.38 -9.32 7.71
CA ALA A 158 3.53 -10.63 7.11
C ALA A 158 2.25 -11.47 7.23
N TYR A 159 2.06 -12.38 6.28
CA TYR A 159 0.97 -13.35 6.27
C TYR A 159 1.30 -14.51 7.21
N VAL A 160 0.58 -14.58 8.34
CA VAL A 160 0.84 -15.53 9.43
C VAL A 160 -0.46 -16.13 9.94
N SER A 161 -0.36 -17.22 10.69
CA SER A 161 -1.52 -17.74 11.42
C SER A 161 -2.04 -16.67 12.36
N SER A 162 -3.34 -16.42 12.30
CA SER A 162 -3.98 -15.30 12.96
C SER A 162 -5.38 -15.67 13.41
N SER A 163 -5.79 -15.11 14.54
CA SER A 163 -7.16 -15.19 15.07
C SER A 163 -7.84 -13.83 15.12
N VAL A 164 -7.25 -12.81 14.46
CA VAL A 164 -7.73 -11.42 14.48
C VAL A 164 -9.13 -11.29 13.87
N ILE A 165 -9.43 -12.05 12.81
CA ILE A 165 -10.76 -12.10 12.20
C ILE A 165 -11.36 -13.49 12.46
N PRO A 166 -12.57 -13.60 13.01
CA PRO A 166 -13.23 -14.88 13.22
C PRO A 166 -13.34 -15.70 11.94
N ASN A 167 -12.96 -16.99 12.03
CA ASN A 167 -13.00 -17.95 10.93
C ASN A 167 -12.03 -17.65 9.77
N VAL A 168 -10.99 -16.84 9.97
CA VAL A 168 -9.90 -16.62 9.00
C VAL A 168 -8.58 -17.00 9.67
N SER A 169 -8.09 -18.21 9.40
CA SER A 169 -6.95 -18.83 10.12
C SER A 169 -5.59 -18.19 9.82
N TYR A 170 -5.49 -17.42 8.73
CA TYR A 170 -4.27 -16.75 8.30
C TYR A 170 -4.59 -15.35 7.77
N LEU A 171 -3.82 -14.35 8.18
CA LEU A 171 -4.03 -12.96 7.76
C LEU A 171 -2.71 -12.19 7.80
N SER A 172 -2.55 -11.26 6.85
CA SER A 172 -1.44 -10.32 6.89
C SER A 172 -1.72 -9.21 7.89
N THR A 173 -0.89 -9.10 8.92
CA THR A 173 -1.05 -8.11 10.01
C THR A 173 0.32 -7.57 10.41
N LEU A 174 0.35 -6.45 11.13
CA LEU A 174 1.60 -5.89 11.65
C LEU A 174 2.11 -6.74 12.81
N LEU A 175 3.38 -7.14 12.75
CA LEU A 175 4.01 -8.03 13.71
C LEU A 175 5.23 -7.36 14.32
N GLU A 176 5.33 -7.42 15.65
CA GLU A 176 6.57 -7.09 16.34
C GLU A 176 7.49 -8.31 16.34
N LEU A 177 8.70 -8.14 15.81
CA LEU A 177 9.72 -9.19 15.68
C LEU A 177 10.73 -9.11 16.82
N GLY A 178 11.23 -10.26 17.25
CA GLY A 178 12.22 -10.37 18.31
C GLY A 178 13.02 -11.68 18.28
N PRO A 179 13.79 -11.98 19.33
CA PRO A 179 14.73 -13.12 19.37
C PRO A 179 14.11 -14.49 19.10
N GLN A 180 12.81 -14.66 19.35
CA GLN A 180 12.08 -15.91 19.13
C GLN A 180 11.08 -15.81 17.96
N GLY A 181 11.35 -14.94 16.99
CA GLY A 181 10.45 -14.69 15.87
C GLY A 181 9.35 -13.68 16.24
N ILE A 182 8.09 -14.01 15.95
CA ILE A 182 6.95 -13.11 16.19
C ILE A 182 6.72 -13.00 17.70
N GLN A 183 6.94 -11.82 18.25
CA GLN A 183 6.70 -11.54 19.67
C GLN A 183 5.25 -11.13 19.91
N LYS A 184 4.68 -10.34 19.00
CA LYS A 184 3.33 -9.80 19.15
C LYS A 184 2.69 -9.57 17.78
N ASN A 185 1.43 -9.98 17.66
CA ASN A 185 0.56 -9.54 16.57
C ASN A 185 -0.15 -8.24 17.01
N LEU A 186 0.04 -7.16 16.26
CA LEU A 186 -0.55 -5.85 16.55
C LEU A 186 -1.99 -5.71 16.02
N GLY A 187 -2.48 -6.71 15.28
CA GLY A 187 -3.85 -6.75 14.77
C GLY A 187 -4.09 -5.80 13.61
N LEU A 188 -5.37 -5.47 13.41
CA LEU A 188 -5.80 -4.49 12.43
C LEU A 188 -5.72 -3.08 13.03
N PRO A 189 -5.19 -2.09 12.30
CA PRO A 189 -5.23 -0.70 12.73
C PRO A 189 -6.66 -0.16 12.69
N GLN A 190 -6.85 1.09 13.14
CA GLN A 190 -8.09 1.81 12.87
C GLN A 190 -8.26 1.98 11.36
N MET A 191 -9.37 1.51 10.83
CA MET A 191 -9.69 1.53 9.40
C MET A 191 -10.83 2.50 9.11
N SER A 192 -10.81 3.07 7.92
CA SER A 192 -11.95 3.81 7.35
C SER A 192 -13.05 2.87 6.86
N ASP A 193 -14.27 3.39 6.66
CA ASP A 193 -15.40 2.60 6.13
C ASP A 193 -15.08 1.95 4.78
N TYR A 194 -14.31 2.64 3.93
CA TYR A 194 -13.85 2.12 2.64
C TYR A 194 -12.93 0.89 2.82
N GLU A 195 -11.95 0.97 3.71
CA GLU A 195 -11.02 -0.13 4.00
C GLU A 195 -11.73 -1.31 4.66
N CYS A 196 -12.66 -1.04 5.58
CA CYS A 196 -13.53 -2.05 6.17
C CYS A 196 -14.33 -2.80 5.10
N CYS A 197 -14.96 -2.08 4.17
CA CYS A 197 -15.73 -2.68 3.07
C CYS A 197 -14.85 -3.57 2.17
N LEU A 198 -13.62 -3.12 1.87
CA LEU A 198 -12.67 -3.93 1.10
C LEU A 198 -12.24 -5.20 1.83
N LEU A 199 -11.97 -5.09 3.13
CA LEU A 199 -11.62 -6.25 3.95
C LEU A 199 -12.78 -7.25 4.00
N GLU A 200 -14.00 -6.79 4.24
CA GLU A 200 -15.22 -7.61 4.23
C GLU A 200 -15.41 -8.33 2.89
N THR A 201 -15.15 -7.62 1.78
CA THR A 201 -15.21 -8.19 0.42
C THR A 201 -14.12 -9.25 0.21
N ALA A 202 -12.94 -9.10 0.80
CA ALA A 202 -11.81 -10.02 0.64
C ALA A 202 -11.93 -11.30 1.50
N ILE A 203 -12.62 -11.23 2.64
CA ILE A 203 -12.75 -12.36 3.59
C ILE A 203 -13.22 -13.67 2.93
N PRO A 204 -14.27 -13.69 2.08
CA PRO A 204 -14.72 -14.93 1.43
C PRO A 204 -13.65 -15.57 0.54
N TYR A 205 -12.87 -14.75 -0.18
CA TYR A 205 -11.78 -15.22 -1.03
C TYR A 205 -10.64 -15.79 -0.19
N LEU A 206 -10.23 -15.08 0.87
CA LEU A 206 -9.20 -15.55 1.80
C LEU A 206 -9.58 -16.90 2.43
N LYS A 207 -10.82 -17.05 2.90
CA LYS A 207 -11.31 -18.31 3.47
C LYS A 207 -11.21 -19.46 2.46
N ARG A 208 -11.67 -19.22 1.23
CA ARG A 208 -11.60 -20.20 0.15
C ARG A 208 -10.16 -20.63 -0.11
N ASP A 209 -9.24 -19.68 -0.26
CA ASP A 209 -7.86 -19.97 -0.62
C ASP A 209 -7.09 -20.68 0.50
N ILE A 210 -7.37 -20.33 1.77
CA ILE A 210 -6.84 -21.05 2.94
C ILE A 210 -7.29 -22.51 2.92
N ILE A 211 -8.60 -22.75 2.76
CA ILE A 211 -9.17 -24.10 2.73
C ILE A 211 -8.55 -24.92 1.59
N LEU A 212 -8.36 -24.31 0.41
CA LEU A 212 -7.72 -24.98 -0.72
C LEU A 212 -6.27 -25.39 -0.38
N GLY A 213 -5.52 -24.51 0.29
CA GLY A 213 -4.15 -24.81 0.74
C GLY A 213 -4.09 -25.93 1.78
N GLU A 214 -4.96 -25.90 2.79
CA GLU A 214 -5.03 -26.92 3.84
C GLU A 214 -5.41 -28.30 3.27
N GLN A 215 -6.44 -28.34 2.42
CA GLN A 215 -6.88 -29.57 1.75
C GLN A 215 -5.81 -30.15 0.83
N TYR A 216 -5.00 -29.30 0.19
CA TYR A 216 -3.90 -29.75 -0.65
C TYR A 216 -2.89 -30.55 0.18
N VAL A 217 -2.46 -30.01 1.33
CA VAL A 217 -1.52 -30.69 2.22
C VAL A 217 -2.11 -31.99 2.78
N GLU A 218 -3.38 -31.99 3.18
CA GLU A 218 -4.05 -33.21 3.68
C GLU A 218 -4.10 -34.34 2.64
N LYS A 219 -4.38 -34.00 1.37
CA LYS A 219 -4.40 -34.97 0.27
C LYS A 219 -3.01 -35.54 0.01
N GLU A 220 -2.00 -34.68 -0.06
CA GLU A 220 -0.60 -35.08 -0.28
C GLU A 220 -0.09 -35.97 0.87
N PHE A 221 -0.40 -35.62 2.13
CA PHE A 221 0.00 -36.40 3.30
C PHE A 221 -0.62 -37.80 3.29
N LYS A 222 -1.91 -37.92 2.93
CA LYS A 222 -2.61 -39.22 2.79
C LYS A 222 -2.03 -40.10 1.68
N GLN A 223 -1.48 -39.50 0.62
CA GLN A 223 -0.92 -40.24 -0.52
C GLN A 223 0.53 -40.68 -0.30
N THR A 224 1.33 -39.92 0.45
CA THR A 224 2.77 -40.18 0.60
C THR A 224 3.22 -40.64 1.99
N GLY A 225 2.36 -40.55 3.02
CA GLY A 225 2.65 -40.98 4.39
C GLY A 225 3.81 -40.23 5.07
N LYS A 226 4.31 -39.15 4.44
CA LYS A 226 5.40 -38.31 4.94
C LYS A 226 5.01 -36.84 4.79
N ASN A 227 5.22 -36.05 5.84
CA ASN A 227 5.14 -34.60 5.72
C ASN A 227 6.41 -34.11 5.02
N LYS A 228 6.30 -33.59 3.79
CA LYS A 228 7.46 -33.11 3.01
C LYS A 228 7.83 -31.64 3.30
N LEU A 229 7.08 -30.97 4.18
CA LEU A 229 7.19 -29.52 4.41
C LEU A 229 7.93 -29.16 5.70
N PHE A 230 8.39 -30.15 6.48
CA PHE A 230 9.25 -29.97 7.65
C PHE A 230 10.30 -31.06 7.73
#